data_AF-A0A0P9UZ76-F1
#
_entry.id   AF-A0A0P9UZ76-F1
#
_cell.length_a   1.000
_cell.length_b   1.000
_cell.length_c   1.000
_cell.angle_alpha   90.00
_cell.angle_beta   90.00
_cell.angle_gamma   90.00
#
_symmetry.space_group_name_H-M   'P 1'
#
loop_
_entity.id
_entity.type
_entity.pdbx_description
1 polymer ?
#
loop_
_entity_poly.entity_id
_entity_poly.type
_entity_poly.pdbx_seq_one_letter_code
_entity_poly.pdbx_strand_id
1 'polypeptide(L)'
;MLDQSAVLDESSDSLTSLLAEVDADHDLTNRLFDHTTCDLHTLTDAPRYLWAKALESDRLVAKADAVWIFFEKVVGPDGNVSDEEIGSDPTAVFTGFIARNASSLKGTLWQSTSADWSLQQYLLSSTGISNDVLQVLLDGVVLQDVAMIKTALPEGRWGMLVASSFLPYSSEVRETVLNTCPHLEGKYLVERWDLAKAEIEISSLQLDTMLTLSKSKALSLTQKIQMWSGLNLETIESKPEAVPELGRVSMLANQAGARFADSLMPVLRHLVRNASLTTEQRSEMLTQCLPGMKWPDIAAALGLLDDEDFKTVSAKVKKIKVRNTESNRRLVNAMKSEGYLATVTTEDDVIIATTRPSSMTSENGWL
;
A
#
# COMPACT_ATOMS: atom_id res chain seq x y z
N MET A 1 13.32 51.92 -25.34
CA MET A 1 13.16 50.50 -25.73
C MET A 1 11.92 49.89 -25.11
N LEU A 2 11.68 50.06 -23.82
CA LEU A 2 10.51 49.49 -23.11
C LEU A 2 9.14 50.09 -23.45
N ASP A 3 9.09 51.10 -24.33
CA ASP A 3 7.83 51.67 -24.85
C ASP A 3 7.42 51.02 -26.18
N GLN A 4 8.21 50.05 -26.68
CA GLN A 4 7.86 49.24 -27.84
C GLN A 4 6.88 48.14 -27.43
N SER A 5 5.91 47.85 -28.29
CA SER A 5 4.87 46.84 -28.02
C SER A 5 5.34 45.40 -28.22
N ALA A 6 6.47 45.19 -28.89
CA ALA A 6 7.06 43.88 -29.12
C ALA A 6 7.97 43.47 -27.93
N VAL A 7 8.02 42.17 -27.65
CA VAL A 7 8.98 41.58 -26.71
C VAL A 7 10.39 41.84 -27.22
N LEU A 8 11.31 42.18 -26.31
CA LEU A 8 12.72 42.36 -26.62
C LEU A 8 13.38 40.99 -26.80
N ASP A 9 14.02 40.78 -27.96
CA ASP A 9 14.76 39.57 -28.30
C ASP A 9 16.18 39.64 -27.69
N GLU A 10 16.27 39.37 -26.40
CA GLU A 10 17.52 39.37 -25.63
C GLU A 10 18.05 37.95 -25.44
N SER A 11 19.37 37.77 -25.42
CA SER A 11 19.99 36.54 -24.91
C SER A 11 20.02 36.54 -23.38
N SER A 12 20.28 35.38 -22.75
CA SER A 12 20.47 35.31 -21.28
C SER A 12 21.55 36.30 -20.82
N ASP A 13 22.72 36.27 -21.43
CA ASP A 13 23.86 37.14 -21.06
C ASP A 13 23.55 38.63 -21.21
N SER A 14 22.81 39.00 -22.27
CA SER A 14 22.40 40.38 -22.52
C SER A 14 21.40 40.85 -21.46
N LEU A 15 20.39 40.02 -21.16
CA LEU A 15 19.41 40.33 -20.12
C LEU A 15 20.05 40.46 -18.74
N THR A 16 20.95 39.56 -18.35
CA THR A 16 21.68 39.64 -17.07
C THR A 16 22.45 40.96 -16.94
N SER A 17 23.15 41.36 -18.01
CA SER A 17 23.91 42.61 -18.03
C SER A 17 22.99 43.82 -17.92
N LEU A 18 21.88 43.83 -18.65
CA LEU A 18 20.91 44.93 -18.62
C LEU A 18 20.22 45.05 -17.25
N LEU A 19 19.83 43.93 -16.64
CA LEU A 19 19.23 43.92 -15.30
C LEU A 19 20.18 44.50 -14.25
N ALA A 20 21.48 44.18 -14.33
CA ALA A 20 22.48 44.72 -13.41
C ALA A 20 22.68 46.24 -13.56
N GLU A 21 22.63 46.77 -14.79
CA GLU A 21 22.79 48.21 -15.05
C GLU A 21 21.58 49.04 -14.60
N VAL A 22 20.38 48.47 -14.65
CA VAL A 22 19.14 49.18 -14.30
C VAL A 22 18.64 48.90 -12.89
N ASP A 23 19.35 48.08 -12.11
CA ASP A 23 18.93 47.61 -10.79
C ASP A 23 18.66 48.73 -9.77
N ALA A 24 19.26 49.92 -9.96
CA ALA A 24 18.98 51.10 -9.13
C ALA A 24 17.53 51.62 -9.26
N ASP A 25 16.81 51.22 -10.30
CA ASP A 25 15.41 51.54 -10.56
C ASP A 25 14.59 50.24 -10.66
N HIS A 26 13.95 49.86 -9.54
CA HIS A 26 13.19 48.62 -9.44
C HIS A 26 12.00 48.57 -10.42
N ASP A 27 11.37 49.70 -10.73
CA ASP A 27 10.24 49.77 -11.66
C ASP A 27 10.73 49.53 -13.09
N LEU A 28 11.85 50.14 -13.46
CA LEU A 28 12.49 49.93 -14.76
C LEU A 28 12.97 48.49 -14.93
N THR A 29 13.57 47.92 -13.89
CA THR A 29 14.05 46.52 -13.86
C THR A 29 12.90 45.54 -13.99
N ASN A 30 11.79 45.77 -13.27
CA ASN A 30 10.57 44.97 -13.38
C ASN A 30 9.98 45.00 -14.79
N ARG A 31 9.86 46.19 -15.39
CA ARG A 31 9.38 46.35 -16.77
C ARG A 31 10.30 45.65 -17.76
N LEU A 32 11.62 45.76 -17.59
CA LEU A 32 12.57 45.06 -18.46
C LEU A 32 12.39 43.54 -18.39
N PHE A 33 12.25 43.00 -17.19
CA PHE A 33 12.00 41.57 -17.01
C PHE A 33 10.71 41.11 -17.70
N ASP A 34 9.61 41.86 -17.56
CA ASP A 34 8.31 41.57 -18.18
C ASP A 34 8.30 41.67 -19.70
N HIS A 35 9.12 42.56 -20.26
CA HIS A 35 9.21 42.78 -21.69
C HIS A 35 10.16 41.80 -22.41
N THR A 36 10.73 40.82 -21.70
CA THR A 36 11.61 39.78 -22.28
C THR A 36 11.01 38.38 -22.07
N THR A 37 11.41 37.41 -22.89
CA THR A 37 10.97 36.01 -22.77
C THR A 37 12.12 34.99 -22.74
N CYS A 38 13.38 35.43 -22.79
CA CYS A 38 14.52 34.53 -22.77
C CYS A 38 14.72 33.85 -21.41
N ASP A 39 15.32 32.67 -21.41
CA ASP A 39 15.66 31.98 -20.17
C ASP A 39 16.90 32.62 -19.52
N LEU A 40 16.90 32.68 -18.20
CA LEU A 40 18.08 32.95 -17.38
C LEU A 40 18.83 31.65 -17.10
N HIS A 41 20.16 31.70 -17.14
CA HIS A 41 20.99 30.54 -16.85
C HIS A 41 20.84 30.11 -15.39
N THR A 42 20.92 31.05 -14.46
CA THR A 42 20.82 30.83 -13.02
C THR A 42 19.89 31.84 -12.36
N LEU A 43 19.39 31.51 -11.15
CA LEU A 43 18.54 32.43 -10.39
C LEU A 43 19.27 33.73 -10.03
N THR A 44 20.58 33.65 -9.78
CA THR A 44 21.44 34.80 -9.43
C THR A 44 21.73 35.75 -10.58
N ASP A 45 21.30 35.42 -11.80
CA ASP A 45 21.38 36.31 -12.95
C ASP A 45 20.35 37.46 -12.89
N ALA A 46 19.36 37.34 -12.00
CA ALA A 46 18.40 38.38 -11.69
C ALA A 46 18.62 38.95 -10.28
N PRO A 47 18.35 40.25 -10.07
CA PRO A 47 18.24 40.84 -8.73
C PRO A 47 17.30 40.05 -7.82
N ARG A 48 17.60 40.04 -6.53
CA ARG A 48 16.93 39.18 -5.55
C ARG A 48 15.41 39.41 -5.45
N TYR A 49 14.95 40.66 -5.55
CA TYR A 49 13.52 40.98 -5.55
C TYR A 49 12.77 40.46 -6.79
N LEU A 50 13.47 40.04 -7.85
CA LEU A 50 12.88 39.38 -9.03
C LEU A 50 12.89 37.86 -8.96
N TRP A 51 13.51 37.24 -7.94
CA TRP A 51 13.66 35.78 -7.89
C TRP A 51 12.33 35.04 -7.90
N ALA A 52 11.33 35.51 -7.15
CA ALA A 52 10.01 34.89 -7.18
C ALA A 52 9.38 34.94 -8.58
N LYS A 53 9.50 36.08 -9.25
CA LYS A 53 9.01 36.29 -10.63
C LYS A 53 9.74 35.39 -11.63
N ALA A 54 11.04 35.16 -11.44
CA ALA A 54 11.83 34.23 -12.23
C ALA A 54 11.35 32.77 -12.05
N LEU A 55 11.02 32.37 -10.82
CA LEU A 55 10.44 31.05 -10.53
C LEU A 55 9.01 30.92 -11.11
N GLU A 56 8.18 31.95 -11.01
CA GLU A 56 6.81 31.95 -11.54
C GLU A 56 6.76 31.84 -13.06
N SER A 57 7.66 32.55 -13.74
CA SER A 57 7.75 32.57 -15.21
C SER A 57 8.36 31.30 -15.82
N ASP A 58 8.94 30.42 -15.00
CA ASP A 58 9.59 29.17 -15.44
C ASP A 58 10.74 29.35 -16.44
N ARG A 59 11.35 30.54 -16.45
CA ARG A 59 12.42 30.96 -17.37
C ARG A 59 13.82 30.62 -16.85
N LEU A 60 13.97 29.49 -16.15
CA LEU A 60 15.24 29.11 -15.52
C LEU A 60 15.79 27.82 -16.14
N VAL A 61 17.02 27.89 -16.65
CA VAL A 61 17.74 26.72 -17.18
C VAL A 61 18.22 25.82 -16.03
N ALA A 62 18.97 26.38 -15.07
CA ALA A 62 19.49 25.64 -13.91
C ALA A 62 18.44 25.51 -12.79
N LYS A 63 17.42 24.67 -13.02
CA LYS A 63 16.26 24.53 -12.12
C LYS A 63 16.64 24.00 -10.73
N ALA A 64 17.54 23.03 -10.64
CA ALA A 64 17.97 22.47 -9.36
C ALA A 64 18.72 23.51 -8.51
N ASP A 65 19.63 24.27 -9.12
CA ASP A 65 20.35 25.35 -8.45
C ASP A 65 19.41 26.45 -7.98
N ALA A 66 18.39 26.80 -8.79
CA ALA A 66 17.36 27.75 -8.40
C ALA A 66 16.58 27.28 -7.16
N VAL A 67 16.21 25.99 -7.08
CA VAL A 67 15.55 25.43 -5.88
C VAL A 67 16.44 25.60 -4.65
N TRP A 68 17.71 25.24 -4.75
CA TRP A 68 18.65 25.34 -3.63
C TRP A 68 18.89 26.78 -3.18
N ILE A 69 19.18 27.69 -4.11
CA ILE A 69 19.41 29.10 -3.81
C ILE A 69 18.17 29.71 -3.16
N PHE A 70 16.98 29.47 -3.72
CA PHE A 70 15.75 30.01 -3.16
C PHE A 70 15.43 29.42 -1.79
N PHE A 71 15.63 28.11 -1.61
CA PHE A 71 15.43 27.46 -0.31
C PHE A 71 16.38 28.00 0.76
N GLU A 72 17.68 28.09 0.49
CA GLU A 72 18.69 28.53 1.46
C GLU A 72 18.58 30.02 1.81
N LYS A 73 18.21 30.86 0.83
CA LYS A 73 18.27 32.31 0.98
C LYS A 73 16.94 32.95 1.30
N VAL A 74 15.82 32.29 1.02
CA VAL A 74 14.48 32.87 1.14
C VAL A 74 13.58 32.08 2.09
N VAL A 75 13.43 30.76 1.88
CA VAL A 75 12.41 29.95 2.57
C VAL A 75 12.91 29.37 3.89
N GLY A 76 14.15 28.88 3.92
CA GLY A 76 14.75 28.23 5.08
C GLY A 76 14.15 26.87 5.47
N PRO A 77 14.83 26.09 6.34
CA PRO A 77 14.40 24.74 6.74
C PRO A 77 13.04 24.68 7.46
N ASP A 78 12.75 25.69 8.27
CA ASP A 78 11.50 25.78 9.04
C ASP A 78 10.34 26.42 8.26
N GLY A 79 10.56 26.77 6.98
CA GLY A 79 9.62 27.58 6.19
C GLY A 79 9.56 29.05 6.62
N ASN A 80 10.53 29.50 7.43
CA ASN A 80 10.65 30.90 7.83
C ASN A 80 11.15 31.75 6.65
N VAL A 81 10.24 32.53 6.10
CA VAL A 81 10.54 33.47 5.03
C VAL A 81 11.40 34.62 5.59
N SER A 82 12.62 34.77 5.08
CA SER A 82 13.58 35.75 5.58
C SER A 82 13.47 37.14 4.93
N ASP A 83 12.52 37.35 4.02
CA ASP A 83 12.57 38.48 3.10
C ASP A 83 11.18 39.08 2.80
N GLU A 84 10.99 40.33 3.22
CA GLU A 84 9.79 41.13 2.95
C GLU A 84 9.83 41.78 1.55
N GLU A 85 10.99 41.81 0.87
CA GLU A 85 11.15 42.43 -0.45
C GLU A 85 10.62 41.58 -1.61
N ILE A 86 10.35 40.29 -1.35
CA ILE A 86 9.79 39.37 -2.32
C ILE A 86 8.27 39.56 -2.29
N GLY A 87 7.74 40.44 -3.15
CA GLY A 87 6.34 40.91 -3.15
C GLY A 87 5.24 39.85 -3.41
N SER A 88 5.57 38.56 -3.40
CA SER A 88 4.68 37.40 -3.57
C SER A 88 4.91 36.42 -2.42
N ASP A 89 3.92 35.61 -2.04
CA ASP A 89 4.11 34.53 -1.04
C ASP A 89 5.25 33.58 -1.47
N PRO A 90 6.44 33.66 -0.82
CA PRO A 90 7.61 32.94 -1.31
C PRO A 90 7.44 31.42 -1.19
N THR A 91 6.63 30.96 -0.24
CA THR A 91 6.36 29.52 -0.06
C THR A 91 5.48 29.00 -1.19
N ALA A 92 4.43 29.75 -1.57
CA ALA A 92 3.57 29.36 -2.68
C ALA A 92 4.32 29.37 -4.03
N VAL A 93 5.17 30.37 -4.26
CA VAL A 93 6.02 30.44 -5.46
C VAL A 93 6.99 29.26 -5.52
N PHE A 94 7.67 28.97 -4.41
CA PHE A 94 8.63 27.89 -4.32
C PHE A 94 8.00 26.52 -4.58
N THR A 95 6.91 26.21 -3.87
CA THR A 95 6.18 24.94 -4.02
C THR A 95 5.55 24.81 -5.41
N GLY A 96 5.04 25.90 -5.97
CA GLY A 96 4.51 25.96 -7.34
C GLY A 96 5.58 25.68 -8.41
N PHE A 97 6.77 26.26 -8.27
CA PHE A 97 7.90 26.00 -9.18
C PHE A 97 8.34 24.54 -9.14
N ILE A 98 8.46 23.97 -7.94
CA ILE A 98 8.80 22.55 -7.75
C ILE A 98 7.75 21.65 -8.40
N ALA A 99 6.46 21.95 -8.20
CA ALA A 99 5.37 21.14 -8.77
C ALA A 99 5.39 21.15 -10.30
N ARG A 100 5.59 22.31 -10.94
CA ARG A 100 5.70 22.42 -12.41
C ARG A 100 6.90 21.65 -12.97
N ASN A 101 8.00 21.61 -12.21
CA ASN A 101 9.29 21.10 -12.68
C ASN A 101 9.69 19.74 -12.09
N ALA A 102 8.77 19.05 -11.39
CA ALA A 102 9.08 17.85 -10.63
C ALA A 102 9.82 16.77 -11.42
N SER A 103 9.42 16.56 -12.68
CA SER A 103 10.06 15.56 -13.56
C SER A 103 11.50 15.92 -13.93
N SER A 104 11.80 17.20 -14.16
CA SER A 104 13.16 17.67 -14.47
C SER A 104 14.05 17.74 -13.24
N LEU A 105 13.45 17.95 -12.06
CA LEU A 105 14.14 18.01 -10.76
C LEU A 105 14.46 16.62 -10.18
N LYS A 106 13.72 15.59 -10.62
CA LYS A 106 13.94 14.21 -10.21
C LYS A 106 15.38 13.80 -10.51
N GLY A 107 16.07 13.29 -9.48
CA GLY A 107 17.43 12.78 -9.58
C GLY A 107 18.53 13.86 -9.68
N THR A 108 18.17 15.15 -9.76
CA THR A 108 19.13 16.27 -9.81
C THR A 108 19.14 17.10 -8.52
N LEU A 109 18.07 17.04 -7.73
CA LEU A 109 17.98 17.81 -6.48
C LEU A 109 18.91 17.27 -5.37
N TRP A 110 19.24 15.99 -5.40
CA TRP A 110 19.92 15.30 -4.30
C TRP A 110 21.35 14.97 -4.68
N GLN A 111 22.31 15.39 -3.85
CA GLN A 111 23.73 15.08 -3.98
C GLN A 111 24.20 14.08 -2.90
N SER A 112 23.27 13.50 -2.13
CA SER A 112 23.52 12.62 -0.97
C SER A 112 24.30 13.32 0.15
N THR A 113 24.01 14.60 0.40
CA THR A 113 24.64 15.38 1.47
C THR A 113 23.68 15.59 2.65
N SER A 114 24.19 16.02 3.80
CA SER A 114 23.33 16.39 4.94
C SER A 114 22.45 17.61 4.66
N ALA A 115 22.82 18.47 3.70
CA ALA A 115 22.01 19.62 3.30
C ALA A 115 20.71 19.16 2.60
N ASP A 116 20.80 18.08 1.81
CA ASP A 116 19.66 17.42 1.16
C ASP A 116 18.55 17.08 2.14
N TRP A 117 18.91 16.68 3.36
CA TRP A 117 17.95 16.29 4.40
C TRP A 117 17.06 17.45 4.82
N SER A 118 17.58 18.67 4.93
CA SER A 118 16.78 19.84 5.30
C SER A 118 15.73 20.17 4.24
N LEU A 119 16.11 20.13 2.96
CA LEU A 119 15.17 20.34 1.86
C LEU A 119 14.14 19.20 1.80
N GLN A 120 14.58 17.94 1.85
CA GLN A 120 13.65 16.80 1.82
C GLN A 120 12.68 16.81 3.01
N GLN A 121 13.14 17.14 4.22
CA GLN A 121 12.30 17.29 5.40
C GLN A 121 11.28 18.41 5.23
N TYR A 122 11.69 19.57 4.69
CA TYR A 122 10.77 20.65 4.33
C TYR A 122 9.71 20.20 3.32
N LEU A 123 10.11 19.49 2.25
CA LEU A 123 9.17 19.02 1.23
C LEU A 123 8.18 18.00 1.80
N LEU A 124 8.62 17.12 2.70
CA LEU A 124 7.77 16.14 3.37
C LEU A 124 6.76 16.80 4.32
N SER A 125 7.16 17.85 5.03
CA SER A 125 6.30 18.57 5.97
C SER A 125 5.40 19.63 5.31
N SER A 126 5.76 20.11 4.12
CA SER A 126 5.02 21.16 3.40
C SER A 126 3.63 20.69 2.96
N THR A 127 2.59 21.45 3.30
CA THR A 127 1.21 21.21 2.80
C THR A 127 0.99 21.72 1.38
N GLY A 128 1.88 22.59 0.88
CA GLY A 128 1.81 23.15 -0.48
C GLY A 128 2.23 22.19 -1.58
N ILE A 129 2.82 21.04 -1.22
CA ILE A 129 3.27 20.02 -2.18
C ILE A 129 2.43 18.75 -2.03
N SER A 130 1.75 18.37 -3.11
CA SER A 130 0.91 17.17 -3.14
C SER A 130 1.75 15.89 -3.05
N ASN A 131 1.11 14.80 -2.63
CA ASN A 131 1.75 13.48 -2.57
C ASN A 131 2.21 13.01 -3.96
N ASP A 132 1.45 13.29 -5.02
CA ASP A 132 1.80 12.89 -6.39
C ASP A 132 3.09 13.58 -6.87
N VAL A 133 3.26 14.86 -6.55
CA VAL A 133 4.49 15.61 -6.86
C VAL A 133 5.68 15.03 -6.11
N LEU A 134 5.52 14.73 -4.81
CA LEU A 134 6.58 14.10 -4.02
C LEU A 134 6.95 12.72 -4.53
N GLN A 135 5.99 11.91 -4.97
CA GLN A 135 6.27 10.60 -5.56
C GLN A 135 7.15 10.73 -6.79
N VAL A 136 6.91 11.72 -7.66
CA VAL A 136 7.76 11.98 -8.83
C VAL A 136 9.16 12.43 -8.40
N LEU A 137 9.26 13.38 -7.47
CA LEU A 137 10.53 13.95 -7.01
C LEU A 137 11.42 12.94 -6.29
N LEU A 138 10.81 12.06 -5.49
CA LEU A 138 11.49 11.08 -4.65
C LEU A 138 11.63 9.72 -5.32
N ASP A 139 11.18 9.55 -6.56
CA ASP A 139 11.36 8.29 -7.28
C ASP A 139 12.85 8.01 -7.52
N GLY A 140 13.32 6.86 -7.03
CA GLY A 140 14.73 6.45 -7.01
C GLY A 140 15.54 6.98 -5.82
N VAL A 141 14.95 7.77 -4.93
CA VAL A 141 15.59 8.27 -3.70
C VAL A 141 15.34 7.29 -2.56
N VAL A 142 16.31 7.12 -1.66
CA VAL A 142 16.12 6.36 -0.41
C VAL A 142 16.40 7.29 0.76
N LEU A 143 15.40 7.48 1.62
CA LEU A 143 15.53 8.27 2.84
C LEU A 143 16.48 7.58 3.81
N GLN A 144 17.61 8.22 4.12
CA GLN A 144 18.65 7.62 4.95
C GLN A 144 18.46 7.89 6.45
N ASP A 145 17.88 9.04 6.80
CA ASP A 145 17.70 9.45 8.20
C ASP A 145 16.22 9.40 8.61
N VAL A 146 15.92 8.62 9.64
CA VAL A 146 14.58 8.48 10.22
C VAL A 146 14.14 9.78 10.91
N ALA A 147 15.06 10.66 11.30
CA ALA A 147 14.71 11.97 11.86
C ALA A 147 13.80 12.79 10.93
N MET A 148 13.91 12.60 9.63
CA MET A 148 13.13 13.31 8.61
C MET A 148 11.62 13.03 8.67
N ILE A 149 11.23 11.86 9.18
CA ILE A 149 9.83 11.45 9.29
C ILE A 149 9.31 11.53 10.73
N LYS A 150 10.14 11.99 11.69
CA LYS A 150 9.74 12.22 13.08
C LYS A 150 9.04 13.57 13.29
N THR A 151 9.08 14.47 12.30
CA THR A 151 8.30 15.71 12.32
C THR A 151 6.82 15.45 12.06
N ALA A 152 5.96 16.39 12.47
CA ALA A 152 4.54 16.32 12.14
C ALA A 152 4.35 16.39 10.62
N LEU A 153 3.91 15.28 10.04
CA LEU A 153 3.65 15.17 8.61
C LEU A 153 2.19 15.52 8.28
N PRO A 154 1.91 16.12 7.11
CA PRO A 154 0.55 16.37 6.64
C PRO A 154 -0.29 15.10 6.52
N GLU A 155 -1.61 15.27 6.51
CA GLU A 155 -2.56 14.18 6.31
C GLU A 155 -2.28 13.41 5.01
N GLY A 156 -2.36 12.09 5.06
CA GLY A 156 -2.11 11.21 3.92
C GLY A 156 -0.63 11.02 3.55
N ARG A 157 0.30 11.86 4.05
CA ARG A 157 1.74 11.73 3.76
C ARG A 157 2.29 10.38 4.19
N TRP A 158 1.90 9.90 5.37
CA TRP A 158 2.25 8.55 5.82
C TRP A 158 1.78 7.46 4.88
N GLY A 159 0.57 7.58 4.32
CA GLY A 159 0.02 6.63 3.35
C GLY A 159 0.87 6.53 2.08
N MET A 160 1.34 7.67 1.59
CA MET A 160 2.30 7.74 0.48
C MET A 160 3.65 7.12 0.88
N LEU A 161 4.18 7.49 2.06
CA LEU A 161 5.49 7.05 2.52
C LEU A 161 5.62 5.53 2.65
N VAL A 162 4.67 4.89 3.33
CA VAL A 162 4.70 3.45 3.59
C VAL A 162 4.58 2.62 2.31
N ALA A 163 3.90 3.14 1.30
CA ALA A 163 3.63 2.44 0.04
C ALA A 163 4.75 2.61 -1.00
N SER A 164 5.68 3.54 -0.80
CA SER A 164 6.67 3.91 -1.80
C SER A 164 8.06 3.36 -1.46
N SER A 165 8.89 3.06 -2.45
CA SER A 165 10.23 2.48 -2.27
C SER A 165 11.22 3.38 -1.53
N PHE A 166 10.97 4.70 -1.47
CA PHE A 166 11.90 5.65 -0.87
C PHE A 166 12.04 5.51 0.65
N LEU A 167 11.07 4.88 1.34
CA LEU A 167 11.18 4.63 2.78
C LEU A 167 11.84 3.26 2.99
N PRO A 168 13.10 3.13 3.40
CA PRO A 168 13.73 1.81 3.53
C PRO A 168 13.13 1.02 4.69
N TYR A 169 13.33 -0.30 4.68
CA TYR A 169 13.08 -1.10 5.88
C TYR A 169 14.18 -0.87 6.92
N SER A 170 13.77 -0.47 8.13
CA SER A 170 14.54 -0.66 9.35
C SER A 170 13.59 -0.88 10.52
N SER A 171 14.08 -1.52 11.59
CA SER A 171 13.32 -1.67 12.84
C SER A 171 12.91 -0.31 13.43
N GLU A 172 13.76 0.72 13.33
CA GLU A 172 13.45 2.08 13.81
C GLU A 172 12.34 2.76 12.99
N VAL A 173 12.35 2.61 11.66
CA VAL A 173 11.27 3.13 10.80
C VAL A 173 9.97 2.40 11.11
N ARG A 174 10.00 1.08 11.28
CA ARG A 174 8.81 0.29 11.65
C ARG A 174 8.23 0.75 12.98
N GLU A 175 9.07 0.97 13.99
CA GLU A 175 8.66 1.49 15.30
C GLU A 175 7.99 2.87 15.14
N THR A 176 8.55 3.74 14.31
CA THR A 176 7.95 5.04 14.00
C THR A 176 6.57 4.88 13.34
N VAL A 177 6.43 3.98 12.35
CA VAL A 177 5.14 3.68 11.71
C VAL A 177 4.13 3.15 12.74
N LEU A 178 4.53 2.25 13.63
CA LEU A 178 3.67 1.72 14.69
C LEU A 178 3.21 2.80 15.67
N ASN A 179 4.09 3.74 16.02
CA ASN A 179 3.77 4.82 16.95
C ASN A 179 2.89 5.91 16.32
N THR A 180 3.06 6.20 15.03
CA THR A 180 2.37 7.32 14.37
C THR A 180 1.14 6.90 13.57
N CYS A 181 1.20 5.74 12.90
CA CYS A 181 0.15 5.26 12.01
C CYS A 181 0.06 3.71 12.00
N PRO A 182 -0.29 3.08 13.14
CA PRO A 182 -0.23 1.61 13.28
C PRO A 182 -1.07 0.86 12.24
N HIS A 183 -2.20 1.43 11.81
CA HIS A 183 -3.07 0.88 10.76
C HIS A 183 -2.39 0.78 9.37
N LEU A 184 -1.24 1.43 9.17
CA LEU A 184 -0.46 1.39 7.93
C LEU A 184 0.72 0.40 7.96
N GLU A 185 1.00 -0.25 9.10
CA GLU A 185 2.09 -1.22 9.21
C GLU A 185 1.98 -2.33 8.15
N GLY A 186 0.77 -2.86 7.93
CA GLY A 186 0.51 -3.82 6.87
C GLY A 186 1.01 -3.37 5.50
N LYS A 187 0.69 -2.14 5.10
CA LYS A 187 1.11 -1.59 3.80
C LYS A 187 2.62 -1.41 3.73
N TYR A 188 3.22 -0.93 4.82
CA TYR A 188 4.67 -0.78 4.92
C TYR A 188 5.41 -2.11 4.72
N LEU A 189 4.92 -3.18 5.37
CA LEU A 189 5.53 -4.50 5.31
C LEU A 189 5.32 -5.22 3.98
N VAL A 190 4.25 -4.93 3.21
CA VAL A 190 4.01 -5.61 1.91
C VAL A 190 5.20 -5.48 0.97
N GLU A 191 5.74 -4.27 0.80
CA GLU A 191 6.87 -4.01 -0.11
C GLU A 191 8.23 -4.40 0.48
N ARG A 192 8.27 -4.71 1.77
CA ARG A 192 9.52 -4.86 2.56
C ARG A 192 9.63 -6.20 3.28
N TRP A 193 8.69 -7.10 3.05
CA TRP A 193 8.61 -8.34 3.79
C TRP A 193 9.89 -9.18 3.65
N ASP A 194 10.52 -9.16 2.48
CA ASP A 194 11.76 -9.89 2.25
C ASP A 194 12.92 -9.43 3.14
N LEU A 195 12.95 -8.15 3.51
CA LEU A 195 13.91 -7.59 4.46
C LEU A 195 13.46 -7.83 5.91
N ALA A 196 12.16 -7.71 6.17
CA ALA A 196 11.60 -7.73 7.50
C ALA A 196 11.46 -9.14 8.11
N LYS A 197 11.24 -10.17 7.28
CA LYS A 197 10.88 -11.54 7.72
C LYS A 197 11.92 -12.23 8.62
N ALA A 198 13.17 -11.75 8.64
CA ALA A 198 14.21 -12.28 9.52
C ALA A 198 14.12 -11.73 10.95
N GLU A 199 13.52 -10.54 11.12
CA GLU A 199 13.44 -9.82 12.39
C GLU A 199 12.03 -9.90 13.02
N ILE A 200 11.02 -10.16 12.21
CA ILE A 200 9.61 -10.14 12.63
C ILE A 200 9.09 -11.56 12.83
N GLU A 201 8.60 -11.84 14.04
CA GLU A 201 7.79 -13.02 14.28
C GLU A 201 6.40 -12.85 13.64
N ILE A 202 6.11 -13.62 12.60
CA ILE A 202 4.87 -13.48 11.82
C ILE A 202 3.60 -13.74 12.66
N SER A 203 3.70 -14.57 13.70
CA SER A 203 2.61 -14.87 14.65
C SER A 203 2.34 -13.74 15.63
N SER A 204 3.25 -12.78 15.80
CA SER A 204 3.09 -11.67 16.75
C SER A 204 2.51 -10.41 16.11
N LEU A 205 2.18 -10.44 14.81
CA LEU A 205 1.64 -9.31 14.09
C LEU A 205 0.19 -9.01 14.53
N GLN A 206 -0.19 -7.74 14.47
CA GLN A 206 -1.58 -7.35 14.71
C GLN A 206 -2.49 -7.82 13.56
N LEU A 207 -3.75 -8.10 13.86
CA LEU A 207 -4.69 -8.67 12.88
C LEU A 207 -4.84 -7.82 11.61
N ASP A 208 -4.86 -6.49 11.71
CA ASP A 208 -4.96 -5.60 10.54
C ASP A 208 -3.72 -5.70 9.63
N THR A 209 -2.53 -5.83 10.23
CA THR A 209 -1.27 -6.08 9.53
C THR A 209 -1.29 -7.45 8.86
N MET A 210 -1.72 -8.49 9.59
CA MET A 210 -1.84 -9.86 9.07
C MET A 210 -2.81 -9.93 7.89
N LEU A 211 -3.97 -9.27 7.98
CA LEU A 211 -4.96 -9.19 6.91
C LEU A 211 -4.38 -8.59 5.64
N THR A 212 -3.70 -7.45 5.78
CA THR A 212 -3.05 -6.75 4.66
C THR A 212 -2.00 -7.63 4.00
N LEU A 213 -1.13 -8.27 4.79
CA LEU A 213 -0.10 -9.18 4.29
C LEU A 213 -0.70 -10.45 3.65
N SER A 214 -1.74 -11.04 4.24
CA SER A 214 -2.41 -12.24 3.72
C SER A 214 -3.00 -12.01 2.33
N LYS A 215 -3.64 -10.85 2.13
CA LYS A 215 -4.24 -10.43 0.85
C LYS A 215 -3.17 -10.11 -0.21
N SER A 216 -1.97 -9.71 0.21
CA SER A 216 -0.86 -9.39 -0.69
C SER A 216 -0.14 -10.61 -1.28
N LYS A 217 0.83 -10.34 -2.15
CA LYS A 217 1.78 -11.33 -2.69
C LYS A 217 3.07 -11.46 -1.87
N ALA A 218 3.23 -10.66 -0.81
CA ALA A 218 4.45 -10.62 -0.01
C ALA A 218 4.74 -11.94 0.72
N LEU A 219 3.69 -12.59 1.26
CA LEU A 219 3.82 -13.85 1.99
C LEU A 219 3.70 -15.06 1.07
N SER A 220 4.56 -16.06 1.29
CA SER A 220 4.35 -17.41 0.74
C SER A 220 3.10 -18.07 1.36
N LEU A 221 2.56 -19.10 0.72
CA LEU A 221 1.41 -19.84 1.28
C LEU A 221 1.72 -20.43 2.66
N THR A 222 2.92 -20.98 2.85
CA THR A 222 3.37 -21.51 4.14
C THR A 222 3.37 -20.43 5.22
N GLN A 223 3.85 -19.23 4.89
CA GLN A 223 3.82 -18.08 5.82
C GLN A 223 2.39 -17.65 6.14
N LYS A 224 1.49 -17.63 5.14
CA LYS A 224 0.06 -17.34 5.38
C LYS A 224 -0.53 -18.35 6.36
N ILE A 225 -0.31 -19.65 6.14
CA ILE A 225 -0.80 -20.70 7.04
C ILE A 225 -0.25 -20.54 8.46
N GLN A 226 1.06 -20.30 8.61
CA GLN A 226 1.69 -20.09 9.91
C GLN A 226 1.09 -18.88 10.64
N MET A 227 0.93 -17.76 9.92
CA MET A 227 0.37 -16.53 10.45
C MET A 227 -1.02 -16.74 11.03
N TRP A 228 -1.92 -17.42 10.31
CA TRP A 228 -3.29 -17.68 10.78
C TRP A 228 -3.36 -18.68 11.95
N SER A 229 -2.34 -19.54 12.12
CA SER A 229 -2.39 -20.66 13.08
C SER A 229 -2.34 -20.26 14.56
N GLY A 230 -1.93 -19.02 14.87
CA GLY A 230 -1.84 -18.49 16.24
C GLY A 230 -3.09 -17.73 16.71
N LEU A 231 -4.08 -17.52 15.85
CA LEU A 231 -5.23 -16.68 16.17
C LEU A 231 -6.36 -17.46 16.85
N ASN A 232 -6.97 -16.83 17.85
CA ASN A 232 -8.18 -17.32 18.49
C ASN A 232 -9.45 -16.80 17.77
N LEU A 233 -10.58 -17.42 18.10
CA LEU A 233 -11.87 -17.09 17.50
C LEU A 233 -12.27 -15.62 17.71
N GLU A 234 -12.15 -15.12 18.94
CA GLU A 234 -12.52 -13.74 19.30
C GLU A 234 -11.75 -12.70 18.47
N THR A 235 -10.45 -12.93 18.29
CA THR A 235 -9.58 -12.06 17.49
C THR A 235 -10.06 -12.05 16.04
N ILE A 236 -10.32 -13.22 15.44
CA ILE A 236 -10.80 -13.31 14.05
C ILE A 236 -12.17 -12.65 13.89
N GLU A 237 -13.11 -12.88 14.82
CA GLU A 237 -14.45 -12.31 14.75
C GLU A 237 -14.49 -10.79 15.01
N SER A 238 -13.47 -10.23 15.65
CA SER A 238 -13.32 -8.78 15.84
C SER A 238 -13.20 -8.00 14.51
N LYS A 239 -12.86 -8.68 13.41
CA LYS A 239 -12.72 -8.08 12.06
C LYS A 239 -13.53 -8.86 11.02
N PRO A 240 -14.62 -8.27 10.47
CA PRO A 240 -15.49 -8.96 9.51
C PRO A 240 -14.79 -9.54 8.28
N GLU A 241 -13.70 -8.91 7.85
CA GLU A 241 -12.94 -9.30 6.66
C GLU A 241 -12.02 -10.51 6.87
N ALA A 242 -11.78 -10.93 8.12
CA ALA A 242 -10.88 -12.03 8.44
C ALA A 242 -11.46 -13.39 8.06
N VAL A 243 -12.75 -13.60 8.23
CA VAL A 243 -13.38 -14.89 7.90
C VAL A 243 -13.35 -15.19 6.40
N PRO A 244 -13.73 -14.26 5.49
CA PRO A 244 -13.58 -14.48 4.06
C PRO A 244 -12.13 -14.68 3.62
N GLU A 245 -11.19 -13.94 4.20
CA GLU A 245 -9.76 -14.10 3.90
C GLU A 245 -9.24 -15.48 4.34
N LEU A 246 -9.64 -15.96 5.51
CA LEU A 246 -9.30 -17.31 5.98
C LEU A 246 -9.91 -18.39 5.08
N GLY A 247 -11.13 -18.18 4.55
CA GLY A 247 -11.73 -19.02 3.52
C GLY A 247 -10.91 -19.03 2.23
N ARG A 248 -10.40 -17.87 1.78
CA ARG A 248 -9.51 -17.76 0.63
C ARG A 248 -8.18 -18.47 0.85
N VAL A 249 -7.57 -18.36 2.04
CA VAL A 249 -6.34 -19.10 2.38
C VAL A 249 -6.60 -20.60 2.45
N SER A 250 -7.77 -21.03 2.93
CA SER A 250 -8.19 -22.45 2.91
C SER A 250 -8.22 -23.01 1.49
N MET A 251 -8.76 -22.25 0.54
CA MET A 251 -8.75 -22.61 -0.88
C MET A 251 -7.33 -22.80 -1.41
N LEU A 252 -6.43 -21.84 -1.15
CA LEU A 252 -5.03 -21.94 -1.57
C LEU A 252 -4.31 -23.14 -0.93
N ALA A 253 -4.56 -23.37 0.35
CA ALA A 253 -4.00 -24.51 1.08
C ALA A 253 -4.45 -25.84 0.46
N ASN A 254 -5.74 -26.00 0.19
CA ASN A 254 -6.30 -27.18 -0.44
C ASN A 254 -5.74 -27.42 -1.85
N GLN A 255 -5.60 -26.37 -2.66
CA GLN A 255 -5.00 -26.45 -4.00
C GLN A 255 -3.54 -26.92 -3.96
N ALA A 256 -2.79 -26.51 -2.92
CA ALA A 256 -1.41 -26.90 -2.72
C ALA A 256 -1.22 -28.22 -1.94
N GLY A 257 -2.31 -28.87 -1.50
CA GLY A 257 -2.25 -30.04 -0.62
C GLY A 257 -1.70 -29.74 0.78
N ALA A 258 -1.75 -28.48 1.21
CA ALA A 258 -1.31 -28.02 2.52
C ALA A 258 -2.47 -28.01 3.53
N ARG A 259 -2.13 -28.01 4.83
CA ARG A 259 -3.09 -28.00 5.95
C ARG A 259 -2.73 -26.91 6.95
N PHE A 260 -3.74 -26.31 7.57
CA PHE A 260 -3.51 -25.48 8.75
C PHE A 260 -3.09 -26.32 9.95
N ALA A 261 -2.47 -25.68 10.94
CA ALA A 261 -2.13 -26.33 12.19
C ALA A 261 -3.38 -26.80 12.95
N ASP A 262 -3.24 -27.89 13.71
CA ASP A 262 -4.32 -28.46 14.52
C ASP A 262 -4.90 -27.46 15.53
N SER A 263 -4.09 -26.51 16.00
CA SER A 263 -4.52 -25.42 16.89
C SER A 263 -5.63 -24.55 16.31
N LEU A 264 -5.68 -24.38 14.98
CA LEU A 264 -6.67 -23.55 14.30
C LEU A 264 -7.96 -24.33 13.96
N MET A 265 -7.93 -25.67 13.99
CA MET A 265 -9.08 -26.50 13.60
C MET A 265 -10.36 -26.19 14.38
N PRO A 266 -10.35 -25.99 15.72
CA PRO A 266 -11.56 -25.63 16.45
C PRO A 266 -12.18 -24.32 15.95
N VAL A 267 -11.34 -23.34 15.59
CA VAL A 267 -11.77 -22.05 15.05
C VAL A 267 -12.39 -22.22 13.66
N LEU A 268 -11.74 -22.96 12.75
CA LEU A 268 -12.29 -23.22 11.42
C LEU A 268 -13.65 -23.95 11.48
N ARG A 269 -13.80 -24.92 12.39
CA ARG A 269 -15.07 -25.64 12.59
C ARG A 269 -16.19 -24.72 13.06
N HIS A 270 -15.87 -23.71 13.88
CA HIS A 270 -16.85 -22.69 14.27
C HIS A 270 -17.21 -21.80 13.08
N LEU A 271 -16.19 -21.32 12.35
CA LEU A 271 -16.35 -20.34 11.29
C LEU A 271 -16.94 -20.89 9.98
N VAL A 272 -16.91 -22.20 9.75
CA VAL A 272 -17.43 -22.79 8.49
C VAL A 272 -18.91 -22.46 8.25
N ARG A 273 -19.67 -22.17 9.31
CA ARG A 273 -21.10 -21.80 9.23
C ARG A 273 -21.33 -20.29 9.19
N ASN A 274 -20.27 -19.49 9.15
CA ASN A 274 -20.36 -18.03 9.14
C ASN A 274 -21.02 -17.54 7.84
N ALA A 275 -21.90 -16.54 7.98
CA ALA A 275 -22.69 -15.99 6.89
C ALA A 275 -21.86 -15.17 5.88
N SER A 276 -20.68 -14.67 6.29
CA SER A 276 -19.79 -13.89 5.42
C SER A 276 -19.07 -14.74 4.36
N LEU A 277 -19.04 -16.06 4.52
CA LEU A 277 -18.40 -16.96 3.57
C LEU A 277 -19.25 -17.13 2.31
N THR A 278 -18.61 -17.00 1.15
CA THR A 278 -19.17 -17.53 -0.10
C THR A 278 -19.25 -19.06 -0.03
N THR A 279 -20.07 -19.66 -0.89
CA THR A 279 -20.21 -21.13 -0.98
C THR A 279 -18.88 -21.83 -1.25
N GLU A 280 -18.05 -21.28 -2.13
CA GLU A 280 -16.72 -21.84 -2.43
C GLU A 280 -15.80 -21.75 -1.21
N GLN A 281 -15.70 -20.57 -0.57
CA GLN A 281 -14.89 -20.41 0.65
C GLN A 281 -15.35 -21.34 1.77
N ARG A 282 -16.67 -21.53 1.92
CA ARG A 282 -17.26 -22.47 2.88
C ARG A 282 -16.86 -23.92 2.58
N SER A 283 -16.95 -24.34 1.33
CA SER A 283 -16.55 -25.68 0.87
C SER A 283 -15.05 -25.94 1.12
N GLU A 284 -14.20 -24.96 0.81
CA GLU A 284 -12.75 -25.07 1.02
C GLU A 284 -12.37 -25.09 2.51
N MET A 285 -13.02 -24.26 3.33
CA MET A 285 -12.84 -24.27 4.78
C MET A 285 -13.32 -25.59 5.39
N LEU A 286 -14.48 -26.12 4.95
CA LEU A 286 -14.98 -27.42 5.36
C LEU A 286 -13.98 -28.54 5.02
N THR A 287 -13.40 -28.51 3.83
CA THR A 287 -12.39 -29.48 3.38
C THR A 287 -11.15 -29.50 4.30
N GLN A 288 -10.76 -28.33 4.84
CA GLN A 288 -9.66 -28.22 5.81
C GLN A 288 -10.02 -28.81 7.18
N CYS A 289 -11.25 -28.63 7.66
CA CYS A 289 -11.62 -29.06 9.01
C CYS A 289 -12.28 -30.44 9.10
N LEU A 290 -12.60 -31.09 7.97
CA LEU A 290 -13.21 -32.42 7.89
C LEU A 290 -12.57 -33.47 8.83
N PRO A 291 -11.23 -33.63 8.87
CA PRO A 291 -10.60 -34.52 9.82
C PRO A 291 -10.93 -34.14 11.26
N GLY A 292 -11.51 -35.09 11.98
CA GLY A 292 -11.93 -34.92 13.37
C GLY A 292 -13.25 -34.16 13.57
N MET A 293 -13.99 -33.81 12.51
CA MET A 293 -15.38 -33.37 12.67
C MET A 293 -16.34 -34.55 12.86
N LYS A 294 -17.39 -34.34 13.66
CA LYS A 294 -18.48 -35.31 13.78
C LYS A 294 -19.50 -35.10 12.67
N TRP A 295 -20.19 -36.17 12.29
CA TRP A 295 -21.17 -36.14 11.21
C TRP A 295 -22.24 -35.04 11.35
N PRO A 296 -22.84 -34.76 12.52
CA PRO A 296 -23.83 -33.69 12.66
C PRO A 296 -23.29 -32.30 12.24
N ASP A 297 -22.04 -32.00 12.58
CA ASP A 297 -21.41 -30.73 12.24
C ASP A 297 -21.10 -30.63 10.74
N ILE A 298 -20.67 -31.75 10.16
CA ILE A 298 -20.44 -31.88 8.71
C ILE A 298 -21.75 -31.68 7.95
N ALA A 299 -22.80 -32.40 8.34
CA ALA A 299 -24.12 -32.29 7.71
C ALA A 299 -24.68 -30.85 7.81
N ALA A 300 -24.50 -30.18 8.95
CA ALA A 300 -24.91 -28.80 9.12
C ALA A 300 -24.14 -27.83 8.22
N ALA A 301 -22.83 -28.05 7.99
CA ALA A 301 -22.02 -27.25 7.08
C ALA A 301 -22.37 -27.52 5.60
N LEU A 302 -22.58 -28.78 5.22
CA LEU A 302 -23.03 -29.18 3.88
C LEU A 302 -24.40 -28.57 3.52
N GLY A 303 -25.30 -28.46 4.50
CA GLY A 303 -26.61 -27.84 4.34
C GLY A 303 -26.57 -26.35 3.93
N LEU A 304 -25.42 -25.69 4.08
CA LEU A 304 -25.19 -24.28 3.74
C LEU A 304 -24.46 -24.11 2.40
N LEU A 305 -24.27 -25.18 1.62
CA LEU A 305 -23.72 -25.12 0.27
C LEU A 305 -24.83 -24.95 -0.78
N ASP A 306 -24.49 -24.38 -1.95
CA ASP A 306 -25.45 -24.11 -3.03
C ASP A 306 -25.89 -25.36 -3.80
N ASP A 307 -25.18 -26.48 -3.65
CA ASP A 307 -25.57 -27.72 -4.30
C ASP A 307 -26.64 -28.44 -3.47
N GLU A 308 -27.85 -28.56 -4.01
CA GLU A 308 -28.98 -29.18 -3.31
C GLU A 308 -28.67 -30.60 -2.84
N ASP A 309 -27.89 -31.35 -3.62
CA ASP A 309 -27.55 -32.73 -3.28
C ASP A 309 -26.63 -32.81 -2.05
N PHE A 310 -25.81 -31.79 -1.76
CA PHE A 310 -25.06 -31.71 -0.50
C PHE A 310 -25.98 -31.61 0.73
N LYS A 311 -27.14 -30.96 0.59
CA LYS A 311 -28.12 -30.79 1.68
C LYS A 311 -28.82 -32.11 2.03
N THR A 312 -28.82 -33.07 1.12
CA THR A 312 -29.50 -34.37 1.29
C THR A 312 -28.58 -35.47 1.84
N VAL A 313 -27.27 -35.22 1.91
CA VAL A 313 -26.30 -36.24 2.34
C VAL A 313 -26.68 -36.74 3.73
N SER A 314 -26.94 -38.04 3.83
CA SER A 314 -27.33 -38.69 5.08
C SER A 314 -27.18 -40.20 4.97
N ALA A 315 -27.26 -40.89 6.11
CA ALA A 315 -27.28 -42.35 6.17
C ALA A 315 -28.41 -43.01 5.37
N LYS A 316 -29.46 -42.26 5.00
CA LYS A 316 -30.63 -42.74 4.24
C LYS A 316 -30.49 -42.57 2.73
N VAL A 317 -29.62 -41.65 2.28
CA VAL A 317 -29.44 -41.35 0.86
C VAL A 317 -28.28 -42.17 0.33
N LYS A 318 -28.53 -43.06 -0.62
CA LYS A 318 -27.49 -43.99 -1.16
C LYS A 318 -26.49 -43.30 -2.08
N LYS A 319 -26.92 -42.31 -2.86
CA LYS A 319 -26.11 -41.62 -3.85
C LYS A 319 -26.45 -40.13 -3.91
N ILE A 320 -25.44 -39.31 -4.14
CA ILE A 320 -25.55 -37.87 -4.40
C ILE A 320 -24.89 -37.53 -5.74
N LYS A 321 -25.34 -36.44 -6.35
CA LYS A 321 -24.86 -35.89 -7.61
C LYS A 321 -24.63 -34.39 -7.43
N VAL A 322 -23.37 -34.00 -7.35
CA VAL A 322 -23.00 -32.58 -7.20
C VAL A 322 -22.31 -32.07 -8.46
N ARG A 323 -22.35 -30.77 -8.72
CA ARG A 323 -21.68 -30.17 -9.89
C ARG A 323 -20.18 -30.47 -9.89
N ASN A 324 -19.61 -30.74 -11.06
CA ASN A 324 -18.17 -30.98 -11.21
C ASN A 324 -17.37 -29.67 -11.22
N THR A 325 -17.23 -29.08 -10.03
CA THR A 325 -16.29 -27.97 -9.80
C THR A 325 -15.04 -28.47 -9.08
N GLU A 326 -13.94 -27.74 -9.20
CA GLU A 326 -12.70 -28.06 -8.49
C GLU A 326 -12.88 -28.09 -6.98
N SER A 327 -13.68 -27.17 -6.42
CA SER A 327 -13.99 -27.15 -4.99
C SER A 327 -14.79 -28.38 -4.56
N ASN A 328 -15.84 -28.74 -5.30
CA ASN A 328 -16.65 -29.92 -5.01
C ASN A 328 -15.82 -31.19 -5.12
N ARG A 329 -14.93 -31.28 -6.11
CA ARG A 329 -14.00 -32.41 -6.29
C ARG A 329 -13.07 -32.59 -5.09
N ARG A 330 -12.53 -31.50 -4.54
CA ARG A 330 -11.71 -31.56 -3.31
C ARG A 330 -12.54 -31.98 -2.11
N LEU A 331 -13.72 -31.40 -1.93
CA LEU A 331 -14.61 -31.72 -0.80
C LEU A 331 -15.05 -33.19 -0.79
N VAL A 332 -15.57 -33.71 -1.91
CA VAL A 332 -16.01 -35.12 -1.99
C VAL A 332 -14.86 -36.10 -1.87
N ASN A 333 -13.66 -35.77 -2.38
CA ASN A 333 -12.48 -36.61 -2.18
C ASN A 333 -12.04 -36.62 -0.71
N ALA A 334 -12.10 -35.49 -0.02
CA ALA A 334 -11.85 -35.44 1.42
C ALA A 334 -12.91 -36.19 2.22
N MET A 335 -14.20 -36.08 1.87
CA MET A 335 -15.25 -36.89 2.50
C MET A 335 -15.06 -38.39 2.27
N LYS A 336 -14.51 -38.78 1.11
CA LYS A 336 -14.13 -40.17 0.82
C LYS A 336 -12.95 -40.63 1.66
N SER A 337 -11.91 -39.80 1.83
CA SER A 337 -10.75 -40.16 2.67
C SER A 337 -11.13 -40.31 4.15
N GLU A 338 -12.05 -39.48 4.64
CA GLU A 338 -12.60 -39.59 6.00
C GLU A 338 -13.66 -40.72 6.13
N GLY A 339 -13.95 -41.45 5.05
CA GLY A 339 -14.82 -42.62 5.07
C GLY A 339 -16.32 -42.34 5.06
N TYR A 340 -16.75 -41.08 4.90
CA TYR A 340 -18.18 -40.75 4.74
C TYR A 340 -18.74 -41.18 3.38
N LEU A 341 -17.88 -41.26 2.36
CA LEU A 341 -18.26 -41.72 1.02
C LEU A 341 -17.54 -43.03 0.68
N ALA A 342 -18.27 -43.96 0.08
CA ALA A 342 -17.75 -45.26 -0.34
C ALA A 342 -17.05 -45.19 -1.71
N THR A 343 -17.70 -44.53 -2.67
CA THR A 343 -17.20 -44.37 -4.05
C THR A 343 -17.46 -42.96 -4.52
N VAL A 344 -16.56 -42.46 -5.37
CA VAL A 344 -16.65 -41.15 -6.04
C VAL A 344 -16.26 -41.39 -7.49
N THR A 345 -17.14 -41.01 -8.41
CA THR A 345 -16.95 -41.07 -9.86
C THR A 345 -17.15 -39.67 -10.41
N THR A 346 -16.19 -39.21 -11.22
CA THR A 346 -16.26 -37.90 -11.86
C THR A 346 -16.65 -38.07 -13.32
N GLU A 347 -17.71 -37.40 -13.73
CA GLU A 347 -18.15 -37.21 -15.11
C GLU A 347 -17.93 -35.74 -15.50
N ASP A 348 -18.21 -35.37 -16.75
CA ASP A 348 -17.90 -34.03 -17.28
C ASP A 348 -18.55 -32.90 -16.45
N ASP A 349 -19.86 -32.97 -16.23
CA ASP A 349 -20.63 -31.93 -15.50
C ASP A 349 -20.97 -32.28 -14.05
N VAL A 350 -20.80 -33.54 -13.65
CA VAL A 350 -21.28 -34.06 -12.37
C VAL A 350 -20.27 -34.96 -11.68
N ILE A 351 -20.27 -34.92 -10.35
CA ILE A 351 -19.57 -35.88 -9.49
C ILE A 351 -20.63 -36.73 -8.80
N ILE A 352 -20.57 -38.03 -9.00
CA ILE A 352 -21.46 -39.01 -8.40
C ILE A 352 -20.75 -39.67 -7.23
N ALA A 353 -21.32 -39.57 -6.03
CA ALA A 353 -20.77 -40.23 -4.86
C ALA A 353 -21.79 -41.16 -4.18
N THR A 354 -21.32 -42.32 -3.72
CA THR A 354 -22.13 -43.25 -2.91
C THR A 354 -21.81 -43.03 -1.44
N THR A 355 -22.82 -42.81 -0.60
CA THR A 355 -22.63 -42.58 0.84
C THR A 355 -22.22 -43.86 1.57
N ARG A 356 -21.61 -43.72 2.74
CA ARG A 356 -21.34 -44.80 3.67
C ARG A 356 -22.13 -44.59 4.97
N PRO A 357 -23.36 -45.13 5.08
CA PRO A 357 -24.25 -44.91 6.21
C PRO A 357 -23.66 -45.23 7.59
N SER A 358 -22.80 -46.25 7.68
CA SER A 358 -22.14 -46.65 8.94
C SER A 358 -21.26 -45.57 9.56
N SER A 359 -20.80 -44.61 8.75
CA SER A 359 -19.94 -43.50 9.17
C SER A 359 -20.72 -42.20 9.38
N MET A 360 -22.04 -42.21 9.16
CA MET A 360 -22.95 -41.06 9.24
C MET A 360 -23.92 -41.22 10.42
N THR A 361 -23.42 -41.72 11.55
CA THR A 361 -24.22 -41.92 12.76
C THR A 361 -24.30 -40.62 13.55
N SER A 362 -25.51 -40.29 13.99
CA SER A 362 -25.73 -39.36 15.10
C SER A 362 -25.49 -40.13 16.39
N GLU A 363 -24.27 -40.17 16.93
CA GLU A 363 -24.08 -40.79 18.24
C GLU A 363 -24.70 -39.91 19.34
N ASN A 364 -25.97 -40.21 19.63
CA ASN A 364 -26.55 -40.45 20.94
C ASN A 364 -27.92 -41.12 20.74
N GLY A 365 -27.89 -42.39 20.32
CA GLY A 365 -29.05 -43.28 20.34
C GLY A 365 -28.73 -44.44 21.29
N TRP A 366 -28.62 -44.14 22.58
CA TRP A 366 -28.82 -45.17 23.60
C TRP A 366 -30.31 -45.17 23.96
N LEU A 367 -30.86 -46.39 23.98
CA LEU A 367 -32.24 -46.76 24.32
C LEU A 367 -32.75 -46.10 25.61
#